data_AF-A0A7Z9RH61-F1
#
_entry.id   AF-A0A7Z9RH61-F1
#
_cell.length_a   1.000
_cell.length_b   1.000
_cell.length_c   1.000
_cell.angle_alpha   90.00
_cell.angle_beta   90.00
_cell.angle_gamma   90.00
#
_symmetry.space_group_name_H-M   'P 1'
#
loop_
_entity.id
_entity.type
_entity.pdbx_description
1 polymer ?
#
loop_
_entity_poly.entity_id
_entity_poly.type
_entity_poly.pdbx_seq_one_letter_code
_entity_poly.pdbx_strand_id
1 'polypeptide(L)'
;MIAAILILPVLFYLGALSVLTIFFPWMEILPGAPGWQGWIIWGLLPLLIGLRHPPVIDAYVPLDPTRRLLGWIAVIIFLVSFVPAPFINL
;
A
#
# COMPACT_ATOMS: atom_id res chain seq x y z
N MET A 1 2.12 -13.79 3.02
CA MET A 1 3.24 -13.56 3.95
C MET A 1 4.30 -12.66 3.34
N ILE A 2 4.92 -13.02 2.20
CA ILE A 2 5.93 -12.16 1.54
C ILE A 2 5.39 -10.75 1.24
N ALA A 3 4.19 -10.65 0.67
CA ALA A 3 3.57 -9.35 0.39
C ALA A 3 3.35 -8.51 1.67
N ALA A 4 2.89 -9.11 2.77
CA ALA A 4 2.71 -8.40 4.04
C ALA A 4 4.04 -7.88 4.61
N ILE A 5 5.11 -8.66 4.51
CA ILE A 5 6.46 -8.26 4.96
C ILE A 5 6.96 -7.05 4.17
N LEU A 6 6.62 -6.95 2.88
CA LEU A 6 7.05 -5.83 2.03
C LEU A 6 6.12 -4.61 2.16
N ILE A 7 4.81 -4.82 2.26
CA ILE A 7 3.81 -3.76 2.19
C ILE A 7 3.59 -3.09 3.55
N LEU A 8 3.53 -3.86 4.64
CA LEU A 8 3.22 -3.28 5.97
C LEU A 8 4.24 -2.22 6.41
N PRO A 9 5.57 -2.41 6.28
CA PRO A 9 6.53 -1.38 6.63
C PRO A 9 6.35 -0.10 5.82
N VAL A 10 5.98 -0.21 4.54
CA VAL A 10 5.69 0.95 3.68
C VAL A 10 4.47 1.69 4.19
N LEU A 11 3.38 1.00 4.51
CA LEU A 11 2.16 1.62 5.05
C LEU A 11 2.42 2.31 6.40
N PHE A 12 3.18 1.68 7.30
CA PHE A 12 3.56 2.29 8.58
C PHE A 12 4.51 3.46 8.41
N TYR A 13 5.44 3.40 7.46
CA TYR A 13 6.33 4.53 7.16
C TYR A 13 5.55 5.74 6.61
N LEU A 14 4.64 5.54 5.66
CA LEU A 14 3.76 6.59 5.13
C LEU A 14 2.84 7.17 6.22
N GLY A 15 2.30 6.30 7.08
CA GLY A 15 1.52 6.70 8.25
C GLY A 15 2.32 7.50 9.28
N ALA A 16 3.55 7.09 9.58
CA ALA A 16 4.42 7.78 10.52
C ALA A 16 4.82 9.17 10.00
N LEU A 17 5.20 9.28 8.72
CA LEU A 17 5.53 10.56 8.10
C LEU A 17 4.34 11.53 8.11
N SER A 18 3.11 11.04 7.89
CA SER A 18 1.91 11.89 7.94
C SER A 18 1.51 12.30 9.36
N VAL A 19 1.88 11.54 10.39
CA VAL A 19 1.70 12.00 11.78
C VAL A 19 2.68 13.13 12.13
N LEU A 20 3.89 13.13 11.55
CA LEU A 20 4.85 14.21 11.78
C LEU A 20 4.34 15.57 11.28
N THR A 21 3.49 15.61 10.25
CA THR A 21 2.92 16.88 9.76
C THR A 21 2.00 17.55 10.77
N ILE A 22 1.38 16.79 11.69
CA ILE A 22 0.57 17.33 12.80
C ILE A 22 1.42 18.22 13.71
N PHE A 23 2.66 17.81 13.98
CA PHE A 23 3.60 18.55 14.83
C PHE A 23 4.39 19.61 14.05
N PHE A 24 4.56 19.40 12.74
CA PHE A 24 5.34 20.27 11.85
C PHE A 24 4.56 20.61 10.56
N PRO A 25 3.55 21.51 10.64
CA PRO A 25 2.60 21.75 9.53
C PRO A 25 3.24 22.28 8.24
N TRP A 26 4.41 22.93 8.35
CA TRP A 26 5.15 23.44 7.20
C TRP A 26 5.63 22.32 6.24
N MET A 27 5.68 21.06 6.69
CA MET A 27 6.05 19.91 5.87
C MET A 27 5.03 19.62 4.75
N GLU A 28 3.80 20.11 4.87
CA GLU A 28 2.75 19.91 3.85
C GLU A 28 2.96 20.72 2.57
N ILE A 29 3.84 21.74 2.63
CA ILE A 29 4.17 22.61 1.50
C ILE A 29 5.23 21.96 0.59
N LEU A 30 5.91 20.90 1.06
CA LEU A 30 6.95 20.22 0.30
C LEU A 30 6.34 19.39 -0.86
N PRO A 31 6.90 19.44 -2.07
CA PRO A 31 6.52 18.54 -3.14
C PRO A 31 6.72 17.08 -2.70
N GLY A 32 5.65 16.30 -2.70
CA GLY A 32 5.67 14.92 -2.16
C GLY A 32 5.38 14.83 -0.66
N ALA A 33 4.78 15.86 -0.06
CA ALA A 33 4.31 15.85 1.32
C ALA A 33 3.55 14.56 1.66
N PRO A 34 3.78 14.00 2.87
CA PRO A 34 3.39 12.64 3.17
C PRO A 34 1.87 12.52 3.22
N GLY A 35 1.38 11.63 2.35
CA GLY A 35 -0.02 11.42 2.09
C GLY A 35 -0.84 11.06 3.32
N TRP A 36 -2.14 11.30 3.19
CA TRP A 36 -3.24 10.91 4.05
C TRP A 36 -2.93 10.01 5.27
N GLN A 37 -3.20 10.53 6.47
CA GLN A 37 -3.03 9.84 7.77
C GLN A 37 -3.72 8.47 7.84
N GLY A 38 -4.71 8.21 6.98
CA GLY A 38 -5.39 6.91 6.85
C GLY A 38 -4.46 5.73 6.53
N TRP A 39 -3.23 5.96 6.08
CA TRP A 39 -2.23 4.88 5.89
C TRP A 39 -1.98 4.06 7.16
N ILE A 40 -2.08 4.65 8.35
CA ILE A 40 -1.98 3.91 9.62
C ILE A 40 -3.11 2.90 9.76
N ILE A 41 -4.35 3.30 9.43
CA ILE A 41 -5.52 2.43 9.50
C ILE A 41 -5.32 1.23 8.57
N TRP A 42 -4.87 1.47 7.34
CA TRP A 42 -4.58 0.40 6.38
C TRP A 42 -3.42 -0.51 6.80
N GLY A 43 -2.42 0.00 7.53
CA GLY A 43 -1.35 -0.82 8.12
C GLY A 43 -1.84 -1.68 9.30
N LEU A 44 -2.77 -1.18 10.10
CA LEU A 44 -3.32 -1.88 11.27
C LEU A 44 -4.36 -2.94 10.91
N LEU A 45 -5.20 -2.69 9.89
CA LEU A 45 -6.29 -3.59 9.50
C LEU A 45 -5.84 -5.05 9.26
N PRO A 46 -4.76 -5.32 8.49
CA PRO A 46 -4.26 -6.69 8.29
C PRO A 46 -3.78 -7.35 9.58
N LEU A 47 -3.32 -6.58 10.58
CA LEU A 47 -2.91 -7.11 11.87
C LEU A 47 -4.10 -7.57 12.71
N LEU A 48 -5.26 -6.91 12.55
CA LEU A 48 -6.50 -7.27 13.25
C LEU A 48 -7.19 -8.48 12.62
N ILE A 49 -7.23 -8.54 11.28
CA ILE A 49 -7.92 -9.60 10.53
C ILE A 49 -7.03 -10.86 10.38
N GLY A 50 -5.71 -10.70 10.49
CA GLY A 50 -4.72 -11.76 10.40
C GLY A 50 -3.97 -11.79 9.07
N LEU A 51 -2.69 -12.18 9.13
CA LEU A 51 -1.76 -12.19 7.99
C LEU A 51 -1.64 -13.54 7.27
N ARG A 52 -2.44 -14.53 7.67
CA ARG A 52 -2.38 -15.90 7.14
C ARG A 52 -3.21 -15.99 5.87
N HIS A 53 -2.54 -16.05 4.73
CA HIS A 53 -3.20 -16.37 3.47
C HIS A 53 -3.33 -17.89 3.30
N PRO A 54 -4.45 -18.38 2.75
CA PRO A 54 -4.59 -19.77 2.33
C PRO A 54 -3.48 -20.16 1.34
N PRO A 55 -3.01 -21.41 1.37
CA PRO A 55 -2.05 -21.89 0.38
C PRO A 55 -2.67 -21.86 -1.03
N VAL A 56 -1.83 -21.57 -2.03
CA VAL A 56 -2.23 -21.68 -3.43
C VAL A 56 -2.38 -23.17 -3.77
N ILE A 57 -3.51 -23.55 -4.36
CA ILE A 57 -3.86 -24.95 -4.68
C ILE A 57 -2.79 -25.57 -5.61
N ASP A 58 -2.39 -24.83 -6.65
CA ASP A 58 -1.44 -25.28 -7.67
C ASP A 58 -0.14 -24.46 -7.67
N ALA A 59 0.51 -24.34 -6.51
CA ALA A 59 1.71 -23.49 -6.35
C ALA A 59 2.90 -23.86 -7.28
N TYR A 60 2.93 -25.10 -7.78
CA TYR A 60 4.01 -25.61 -8.63
C TYR A 60 3.73 -25.48 -10.13
N VAL A 61 2.51 -25.11 -10.53
CA VAL A 61 2.17 -24.91 -11.94
C VAL A 61 2.61 -23.51 -12.36
N PRO A 62 3.49 -23.37 -13.38
CA PRO A 62 3.92 -22.06 -13.83
C PRO A 62 2.73 -21.27 -14.40
N LEU A 63 2.71 -19.95 -14.16
CA LEU A 63 1.72 -19.08 -14.80
C LEU A 63 1.90 -19.11 -16.32
N ASP A 64 0.80 -19.27 -17.04
CA ASP A 64 0.81 -19.10 -18.49
C ASP A 64 1.20 -17.65 -18.87
N PRO A 65 1.77 -17.44 -20.07
CA PRO A 65 2.23 -16.12 -20.51
C PRO A 65 1.14 -15.04 -20.47
N THR A 66 -0.11 -15.40 -20.74
CA THR A 66 -1.25 -14.48 -20.74
C THR A 66 -1.58 -14.01 -19.33
N ARG A 67 -1.63 -14.93 -18.34
CA ARG A 67 -1.82 -14.56 -16.93
C ARG A 67 -0.70 -13.67 -16.41
N ARG A 68 0.54 -13.93 -16.83
CA ARG A 68 1.67 -13.07 -16.46
C ARG A 68 1.52 -11.67 -17.03
N LEU A 69 1.09 -11.55 -18.29
CA LEU A 69 0.81 -10.25 -18.92
C LEU A 69 -0.31 -9.49 -18.18
N LEU A 70 -1.41 -10.17 -17.84
CA LEU A 70 -2.51 -9.57 -17.08
C LEU A 70 -2.05 -9.07 -15.70
N GLY A 71 -1.17 -9.82 -15.03
CA GLY A 71 -0.55 -9.38 -13.77
C GLY A 71 0.22 -8.08 -13.92
N TRP A 72 1.01 -7.93 -14.98
CA TRP A 72 1.73 -6.68 -15.26
C TRP A 72 0.80 -5.53 -15.63
N ILE A 73 -0.26 -5.79 -16.40
CA ILE A 73 -1.28 -4.78 -16.72
C ILE A 73 -1.95 -4.28 -15.42
N ALA A 74 -2.29 -5.18 -14.50
CA ALA A 74 -2.86 -4.81 -13.21
C ALA A 74 -1.90 -3.92 -12.38
N VAL A 75 -0.59 -4.21 -12.40
CA VAL A 75 0.42 -3.36 -11.75
C VAL A 75 0.46 -1.96 -12.38
N ILE A 76 0.43 -1.87 -13.71
CA ILE A 76 0.42 -0.58 -14.41
C ILE A 76 -0.85 0.22 -14.06
N ILE A 77 -2.01 -0.43 -14.11
CA ILE A 77 -3.28 0.21 -13.74
C ILE A 77 -3.22 0.72 -12.30
N PHE A 78 -2.73 -0.11 -11.37
CA PHE A 78 -2.53 0.32 -9.98
C PHE A 78 -1.64 1.56 -9.91
N LEU A 79 -0.46 1.56 -10.54
CA LEU A 79 0.46 2.71 -10.47
C LEU A 79 -0.14 4.00 -11.06
N VAL A 80 -0.91 3.90 -12.13
CA VAL A 80 -1.53 5.07 -12.79
C VAL A 80 -2.75 5.59 -12.01
N SER A 81 -3.51 4.70 -11.38
CA SER A 81 -4.74 5.06 -10.65
C SER A 81 -4.52 5.33 -9.16
N PHE A 82 -3.36 4.96 -8.62
CA PHE A 82 -3.06 5.09 -7.21
C PHE A 82 -2.94 6.57 -6.82
N VAL A 83 -3.88 7.02 -5.98
CA VAL A 83 -3.86 8.37 -5.40
C VAL A 83 -3.34 8.26 -3.96
N PRO A 84 -2.14 8.79 -3.64
CA PRO A 84 -1.53 8.64 -2.31
C PRO A 84 -2.26 9.41 -1.20
N ALA A 85 -3.08 10.41 -1.56
CA ALA A 85 -3.90 11.18 -0.64
C ALA A 85 -5.28 11.45 -1.28
N PRO A 86 -6.24 10.52 -1.16
CA PRO A 86 -7.55 10.67 -1.81
C PRO A 86 -8.44 11.73 -1.15
N PHE A 87 -8.21 12.04 0.14
CA PHE A 87 -9.01 12.98 0.92
C PHE A 87 -8.12 14.13 1.43
N ILE A 88 -7.94 15.17 0.61
CA ILE A 88 -7.13 16.35 0.96
C ILE A 88 -8.01 17.48 1.55
N ASN A 89 -9.33 17.48 1.27
CA ASN A 89 -10.24 18.59 1.59
C ASN A 89 -11.54 18.16 2.30
N LEU A 90 -11.50 17.10 3.13
CA LEU A 90 -12.61 16.78 4.05
C LEU A 90 -12.39 17.41 5.42
#